data_AF-A0A2G9PI62-F1
#
_entry.id   AF-A0A2G9PI62-F1
#
_cell.length_a   1.000
_cell.length_b   1.000
_cell.length_c   1.000
_cell.angle_alpha   90.00
_cell.angle_beta   90.00
_cell.angle_gamma   90.00
#
_symmetry.space_group_name_H-M   'P 1'
#
loop_
_entity.id
_entity.type
_entity.pdbx_description
1 polymer ?
#
loop_
_entity_poly.entity_id
_entity_poly.type
_entity_poly.pdbx_seq_one_letter_code
_entity_poly.pdbx_strand_id
1 'polypeptide(L)'
;MGLESKPWYGGEMERREAEWALRRINKDGCFLVRHSSAQNQSHSYTLAVLYHDHIYNIPIRTAGTLGFSLGKEGKRHEEVFPSIVHLIEHYQIEQLYLVNRQTSERESTALLYPALL
;
A
#
# COMPACT_ATOMS: atom_id res chain seq x y z
N MET A 1 -12.91 -14.96 -1.12
CA MET A 1 -12.61 -14.18 -2.34
C MET A 1 -11.15 -13.76 -2.29
N GLY A 2 -10.40 -14.02 -3.37
CA GLY A 2 -8.98 -13.68 -3.45
C GLY A 2 -8.75 -12.19 -3.75
N LEU A 3 -7.48 -11.79 -3.92
CA LEU A 3 -7.11 -10.42 -4.27
C LEU A 3 -7.67 -9.99 -5.63
N GLU A 4 -7.78 -10.91 -6.58
CA GLU A 4 -8.25 -10.67 -7.95
C GLU A 4 -9.65 -10.05 -8.05
N SER A 5 -10.50 -10.20 -7.02
CA SER A 5 -11.84 -9.61 -7.01
C SER A 5 -11.90 -8.24 -6.32
N LYS A 6 -10.77 -7.69 -5.89
CA LYS A 6 -10.73 -6.44 -5.12
C LYS A 6 -10.49 -5.25 -6.05
N PRO A 7 -11.26 -4.16 -5.91
CA PRO A 7 -11.22 -3.00 -6.82
C PRO A 7 -9.99 -2.09 -6.62
N TRP A 8 -9.08 -2.47 -5.74
CA TRP A 8 -7.80 -1.81 -5.48
C TRP A 8 -6.62 -2.70 -5.87
N TYR A 9 -6.85 -3.92 -6.34
CA TYR A 9 -5.77 -4.86 -6.66
C TYR A 9 -5.40 -4.79 -8.15
N GLY A 10 -4.17 -4.37 -8.43
CA GLY A 10 -3.65 -4.15 -9.78
C GLY A 10 -2.84 -5.31 -10.36
N GLY A 11 -2.63 -6.42 -9.62
CA GLY A 11 -1.83 -7.54 -10.11
C GLY A 11 -0.40 -7.12 -10.49
N GLU A 12 0.08 -7.58 -11.64
CA GLU A 12 1.42 -7.32 -12.22
C GLU A 12 1.61 -5.88 -12.74
N MET A 13 0.73 -4.94 -12.36
CA MET A 13 0.80 -3.53 -12.75
C MET A 13 2.16 -2.91 -12.44
N GLU A 14 2.74 -2.23 -13.42
CA GLU A 14 4.00 -1.53 -13.24
C GLU A 14 3.84 -0.30 -12.35
N ARG A 15 4.96 0.15 -11.76
CA ARG A 15 4.97 1.36 -10.92
C ARG A 15 4.39 2.58 -11.64
N ARG A 16 4.76 2.78 -12.91
CA ARG A 16 4.32 3.95 -13.69
C ARG A 16 2.83 3.91 -13.99
N GLU A 17 2.28 2.73 -14.28
CA GLU A 17 0.85 2.54 -14.51
C GLU A 17 0.05 2.81 -13.23
N ALA A 18 0.56 2.33 -12.10
CA ALA A 18 -0.03 2.62 -10.79
C ALA A 18 -0.04 4.11 -10.48
N GLU A 19 1.06 4.82 -10.74
CA GLU A 19 1.13 6.27 -10.54
C GLU A 19 0.12 7.01 -11.43
N TRP A 20 -0.07 6.58 -12.67
CA TRP A 20 -1.06 7.14 -13.58
C TRP A 20 -2.51 6.87 -13.12
N ALA A 21 -2.81 5.65 -12.67
CA ALA A 21 -4.13 5.29 -12.14
C ALA A 21 -4.51 6.13 -10.91
N LEU A 22 -3.58 6.30 -9.98
CA LEU A 22 -3.78 7.15 -8.80
C LEU A 22 -4.03 8.61 -9.19
N ARG A 23 -3.21 9.16 -10.09
CA ARG A 23 -3.35 10.55 -10.57
C ARG A 23 -4.59 10.77 -11.43
N ARG A 24 -5.17 9.74 -12.03
CA ARG A 24 -6.46 9.84 -12.73
C ARG A 24 -7.61 10.10 -11.77
N ILE A 25 -7.57 9.51 -10.57
CA ILE A 25 -8.56 9.80 -9.51
C ILE A 25 -8.25 11.12 -8.81
N ASN A 26 -6.97 11.42 -8.58
CA ASN A 26 -6.46 12.66 -8.00
C ASN A 26 -7.13 13.07 -6.68
N LYS A 27 -7.28 12.11 -5.75
CA LYS A 27 -7.83 12.33 -4.41
C LYS A 27 -6.87 11.83 -3.34
N ASP A 28 -6.78 12.56 -2.25
CA ASP A 28 -6.01 12.16 -1.08
C ASP A 28 -6.58 10.87 -0.47
N GLY A 29 -5.68 9.92 -0.16
CA GLY A 29 -6.07 8.59 0.29
C GLY A 29 -6.50 7.66 -0.86
N CYS A 30 -6.27 8.05 -2.12
CA CYS A 30 -6.40 7.13 -3.24
C CYS A 30 -5.29 6.09 -3.22
N PHE A 31 -5.62 4.83 -3.47
CA PHE A 31 -4.68 3.73 -3.28
C PHE A 31 -4.91 2.54 -4.22
N LEU A 32 -3.87 1.73 -4.37
CA LEU A 32 -3.93 0.39 -4.96
C LEU A 32 -2.81 -0.50 -4.42
N VAL A 33 -2.98 -1.82 -4.56
CA VAL A 33 -1.95 -2.82 -4.28
C VAL A 33 -1.53 -3.47 -5.59
N ARG A 34 -0.23 -3.54 -5.84
CA ARG A 34 0.37 -4.22 -7.00
C ARG A 34 1.46 -5.19 -6.55
N HIS A 35 1.87 -6.09 -7.43
CA HIS A 35 3.08 -6.88 -7.23
C HIS A 35 4.30 -5.97 -7.16
N SER A 36 5.25 -6.34 -6.31
CA SER A 36 6.51 -5.61 -6.21
C SER A 36 7.37 -5.90 -7.43
N SER A 37 7.94 -4.86 -8.04
CA SER A 37 8.90 -5.00 -9.14
C SER A 37 10.29 -5.45 -8.67
N ALA A 38 10.50 -5.56 -7.36
CA ALA A 38 11.78 -5.96 -6.79
C ALA A 38 11.97 -7.48 -6.87
N GLN A 39 13.11 -7.94 -7.39
CA GLN A 39 13.47 -9.37 -7.51
C GLN A 39 13.70 -10.09 -6.17
N ASN A 40 13.49 -9.42 -5.03
CA ASN A 40 13.69 -10.01 -3.71
C ASN A 40 12.39 -10.63 -3.20
N GLN A 41 12.45 -11.94 -2.91
CA GLN A 41 11.33 -12.79 -2.48
C GLN A 41 10.61 -12.33 -1.19
N SER A 42 11.19 -11.42 -0.40
CA SER A 42 10.58 -10.96 0.86
C SER A 42 9.51 -9.87 0.71
N HIS A 43 9.44 -9.19 -0.45
CA HIS A 43 8.48 -8.13 -0.73
C HIS A 43 7.59 -8.53 -1.89
N SER A 44 6.52 -9.27 -1.65
CA SER A 44 5.65 -9.74 -2.73
C SER A 44 4.76 -8.62 -3.31
N TYR A 45 4.43 -7.60 -2.52
CA TYR A 45 3.50 -6.54 -2.95
C TYR A 45 3.95 -5.14 -2.55
N THR A 46 3.39 -4.14 -3.21
CA THR A 46 3.53 -2.72 -2.89
C THR A 46 2.15 -2.09 -2.78
N LEU A 47 1.90 -1.42 -1.65
CA LEU A 47 0.78 -0.48 -1.47
C LEU A 47 1.23 0.89 -2.00
N ALA A 48 0.57 1.38 -3.05
CA ALA A 48 0.77 2.72 -3.57
C ALA A 48 -0.37 3.63 -3.09
N VAL A 49 -0.03 4.79 -2.50
CA VAL A 49 -1.01 5.74 -1.94
C VAL A 49 -0.69 7.15 -2.45
N LEU A 50 -1.67 7.85 -3.00
CA LEU A 50 -1.61 9.26 -3.33
C LEU A 50 -2.08 10.09 -2.12
N TYR A 51 -1.24 11.02 -1.68
CA TYR A 51 -1.57 11.96 -0.63
C TYR A 51 -0.75 13.24 -0.80
N HIS A 52 -1.41 14.40 -0.79
CA HIS A 52 -0.80 15.73 -0.98
C HIS A 52 0.15 15.79 -2.19
N ASP A 53 -0.34 15.31 -3.35
CA ASP A 53 0.39 15.24 -4.63
C ASP A 53 1.64 14.32 -4.63
N HIS A 54 1.91 13.63 -3.51
CA HIS A 54 2.98 12.66 -3.37
C HIS A 54 2.45 11.22 -3.46
N ILE A 55 3.21 10.35 -4.14
CA ILE A 55 2.87 8.93 -4.27
C ILE A 55 3.81 8.10 -3.38
N TYR A 56 3.26 7.63 -2.28
CA TYR A 56 3.91 6.77 -1.31
C TYR A 56 3.90 5.32 -1.80
N ASN A 57 5.07 4.77 -2.10
CA ASN A 57 5.24 3.36 -2.44
C ASN A 57 5.72 2.58 -1.21
N ILE A 58 4.79 1.89 -0.54
CA ILE A 58 5.02 1.22 0.74
C ILE A 58 5.10 -0.30 0.49
N PRO A 59 6.25 -0.94 0.78
CA PRO A 59 6.35 -2.40 0.67
C PRO A 59 5.36 -3.10 1.58
N ILE A 60 4.68 -4.13 1.08
CA ILE A 60 3.98 -5.12 1.89
C ILE A 60 4.85 -6.37 1.91
N ARG A 61 5.37 -6.72 3.08
CA ARG A 61 6.25 -7.88 3.27
C ARG A 61 5.53 -8.99 4.01
N THR A 62 6.02 -10.21 3.82
CA THR A 62 5.68 -11.32 4.69
C THR A 62 6.34 -11.12 6.07
N ALA A 63 5.58 -11.31 7.14
CA ALA A 63 6.05 -11.26 8.52
C ALA A 63 5.75 -12.61 9.20
N GLY A 64 6.81 -13.35 9.55
CA GLY A 64 6.69 -14.71 10.06
C GLY A 64 6.23 -15.72 8.99
N THR A 65 5.50 -16.75 9.40
CA THR A 65 5.08 -17.85 8.50
C THR A 65 3.90 -17.49 7.60
N LEU A 66 2.99 -16.61 8.03
CA LEU A 66 1.73 -16.34 7.32
C LEU A 66 1.23 -14.88 7.42
N GLY A 67 1.98 -14.00 8.08
CA GLY A 67 1.56 -12.61 8.30
C GLY A 67 2.01 -11.66 7.20
N PHE A 68 1.38 -10.49 7.13
CA PHE A 68 1.75 -9.38 6.27
C PHE A 68 1.91 -8.09 7.06
N SER A 69 2.94 -7.30 6.74
CA SER A 69 3.22 -6.02 7.41
C SER A 69 3.65 -4.94 6.42
N LEU A 70 3.39 -3.68 6.77
CA LEU A 70 3.78 -2.52 5.95
C LEU A 70 5.18 -1.99 6.29
N GLY A 71 5.95 -1.69 5.25
CA GLY A 71 7.24 -1.03 5.33
C GLY A 71 8.36 -1.92 5.86
N LYS A 72 9.40 -1.29 6.42
CA LYS A 72 10.58 -2.00 6.95
C LYS A 72 10.24 -2.75 8.25
N GLU A 73 10.98 -3.82 8.52
CA GLU A 73 10.96 -4.57 9.79
C GLU A 73 11.53 -3.76 10.94
N GLY A 74 11.14 -4.10 12.18
CA GLY A 74 11.73 -3.56 13.41
C GLY A 74 11.09 -2.27 13.89
N LYS A 75 9.84 -1.99 13.46
CA LYS A 75 9.07 -0.87 14.00
C LYS A 75 8.63 -1.20 15.43
N ARG A 76 8.68 -0.23 16.35
CA ARG A 76 8.21 -0.41 17.74
C ARG A 76 6.75 -0.86 17.84
N HIS A 77 5.91 -0.47 16.88
CA HIS A 77 4.51 -0.86 16.76
C HIS A 77 4.29 -1.46 15.39
N GLU A 78 4.87 -2.64 15.18
CA GLU A 78 4.71 -3.38 13.94
C GLU A 78 3.40 -4.15 13.94
N GLU A 79 2.53 -3.82 12.99
CA GLU A 79 1.25 -4.50 12.81
C GLU A 79 1.41 -5.65 11.82
N VAL A 80 0.89 -6.82 12.20
CA VAL A 80 0.92 -8.04 11.40
C VAL A 80 -0.51 -8.47 11.12
N PHE A 81 -0.84 -8.60 9.85
CA PHE A 81 -2.17 -8.97 9.39
C PHE A 81 -2.19 -10.38 8.80
N PRO A 82 -3.27 -11.15 8.95
CA PRO A 82 -3.37 -12.50 8.40
C PRO A 82 -3.50 -12.53 6.87
N SER A 83 -3.79 -11.39 6.24
CA SER A 83 -3.85 -11.26 4.78
C SER A 83 -3.75 -9.79 4.37
N ILE A 84 -3.43 -9.55 3.10
CA ILE A 84 -3.45 -8.20 2.50
C ILE A 84 -4.86 -7.60 2.54
N VAL A 85 -5.91 -8.41 2.41
CA VAL A 85 -7.29 -7.93 2.50
C VAL A 85 -7.57 -7.32 3.88
N HIS A 86 -7.20 -8.02 4.95
CA HIS A 86 -7.37 -7.51 6.33
C HIS A 86 -6.49 -6.29 6.59
N LEU A 87 -5.27 -6.25 6.03
CA LEU A 87 -4.38 -5.09 6.10
C LEU A 87 -5.05 -3.86 5.48
N ILE A 88 -5.62 -3.99 4.29
CA ILE A 88 -6.31 -2.89 3.62
C ILE A 88 -7.54 -2.49 4.43
N GLU A 89 -8.43 -3.42 4.77
CA GLU A 89 -9.66 -3.16 5.53
C GLU A 89 -9.39 -2.44 6.86
N HIS A 90 -8.30 -2.78 7.54
CA HIS A 90 -7.84 -2.06 8.73
C HIS A 90 -7.53 -0.58 8.43
N TYR A 91 -6.67 -0.29 7.45
CA TYR A 91 -6.30 1.09 7.09
C TYR A 91 -7.37 1.84 6.28
N GLN A 92 -8.50 1.22 5.93
CA GLN A 92 -9.69 1.95 5.47
C GLN A 92 -10.40 2.65 6.64
N ILE A 93 -10.21 2.19 7.87
CA ILE A 93 -10.79 2.74 9.10
C ILE A 93 -9.74 3.52 9.90
N GLU A 94 -8.55 2.92 10.05
CA GLU A 94 -7.45 3.46 10.85
C GLU A 94 -6.48 4.32 10.02
N GLN A 95 -5.78 5.23 10.70
CA GLN A 95 -4.81 6.12 10.08
C GLN A 95 -3.52 5.39 9.69
N LEU A 96 -3.18 5.40 8.40
CA LEU A 96 -1.89 4.95 7.90
C LEU A 96 -0.87 6.09 7.98
N TYR A 97 0.18 5.91 8.79
CA TYR A 97 1.28 6.87 8.87
C TYR A 97 2.21 6.79 7.66
N LEU A 98 2.37 7.94 7.01
CA LEU A 98 3.20 8.15 5.84
C LEU A 98 4.44 8.96 6.21
N VAL A 99 5.59 8.59 5.62
CA VAL A 99 6.85 9.30 5.82
C VAL A 99 7.43 9.63 4.46
N ASN A 100 7.46 10.92 4.13
CA ASN A 100 8.14 11.39 2.93
C ASN A 100 9.64 11.31 3.19
N ARG A 101 10.33 10.40 2.50
CA ARG A 101 11.79 10.20 2.71
C ARG A 101 12.65 11.34 2.17
N GLN A 102 12.10 12.18 1.29
CA GLN A 102 12.82 13.31 0.71
C GLN A 102 12.80 14.51 1.65
N THR A 103 11.64 14.80 2.25
CA THR A 103 11.42 15.96 3.13
C THR A 103 11.48 15.62 4.62
N SER A 104 11.42 14.34 4.98
CA SER A 104 11.21 13.83 6.36
C SER A 104 9.87 14.23 6.99
N GLU A 105 8.94 14.76 6.20
CA GLU A 105 7.58 15.06 6.64
C GLU A 105 6.84 13.79 7.02
N ARG A 106 6.00 13.90 8.05
CA ARG A 106 5.18 12.82 8.58
C ARG A 106 3.73 13.21 8.44
N GLU A 107 2.97 12.36 7.78
CA GLU A 107 1.58 12.59 7.47
C GLU A 107 0.78 11.32 7.82
N SER A 108 -0.54 11.41 7.79
CA SER A 108 -1.38 10.24 7.95
C SER A 108 -2.64 10.37 7.12
N THR A 109 -3.12 9.24 6.60
CA THR A 109 -4.37 9.18 5.84
C THR A 109 -5.00 7.80 5.97
N ALA A 110 -6.31 7.70 5.71
CA ALA A 110 -6.97 6.41 5.53
C ALA A 110 -6.97 6.02 4.04
N LEU A 111 -7.18 4.73 3.76
CA LEU A 111 -7.31 4.19 2.41
C LEU A 111 -8.75 4.36 1.90
N LEU A 112 -9.03 5.52 1.30
CA LEU A 112 -10.39 5.96 1.01
C LEU A 112 -10.87 5.59 -0.40
N TYR A 113 -10.01 5.73 -1.41
CA TYR A 113 -10.42 5.65 -2.82
C TYR A 113 -9.64 4.57 -3.58
N PRO A 114 -10.23 3.39 -3.84
CA PRO A 114 -9.63 2.39 -4.72
C PRO A 114 -9.41 2.95 -6.13
N ALA A 115 -8.19 2.81 -6.66
CA ALA A 115 -7.83 3.43 -7.94
C ALA A 115 -8.33 2.70 -9.20
N LEU A 116 -8.87 1.48 -9.05
CA LEU A 116 -9.24 0.58 -10.15
C LEU A 116 -10.74 0.28 -10.20
N LEU A 117 -11.56 1.19 -9.66
CA LEU A 117 -13.02 1.23 -9.85
C LEU A 117 -13.42 1.84 -11.19
#